data_AF-A0A9N9PIN2-F1
#
_entry.id   AF-A0A9N9PIN2-F1
#
_cell.length_a   1.000
_cell.length_b   1.000
_cell.length_c   1.000
_cell.angle_alpha   90.00
_cell.angle_beta   90.00
_cell.angle_gamma   90.00
#
_symmetry.space_group_name_H-M   'P 1'
#
loop_
_entity.id
_entity.type
_entity.pdbx_description
1 polymer ?
#
loop_
_entity_poly.entity_id
_entity_poly.type
_entity_poly.pdbx_seq_one_letter_code
_entity_poly.pdbx_strand_id
1 'polypeptide(L)'
;MGYADSESSGPQSRPDYEEELQRFRIRLRKTGFLNPNLNHSFEGLDKNNKLSVQMKSFSNKAQAQRINYIKGKFGLIKSEPTRSIPVTFDEAQLQSSERLRTKKKEELLIILQQVRDLHNATDA
;
A
#
# COMPACT_ATOMS: atom_id res chain seq x y z
N MET A 1 29.40 31.33 -49.28
CA MET A 1 29.84 31.80 -47.96
C MET A 1 28.72 32.70 -47.43
N GLY A 2 27.77 32.31 -46.61
CA GLY A 2 27.50 31.15 -45.76
C GLY A 2 26.41 31.69 -44.83
N TYR A 3 25.17 31.22 -44.98
CA TYR A 3 24.04 31.69 -44.18
C TYR A 3 24.32 31.33 -42.72
N ALA A 4 24.40 32.34 -41.85
CA ALA A 4 24.41 32.09 -40.43
C ALA A 4 22.96 31.79 -40.03
N ASP A 5 22.68 30.50 -39.82
CA ASP A 5 21.47 30.07 -39.13
C ASP A 5 21.56 30.59 -37.69
N SER A 6 21.08 31.82 -37.49
CA SER A 6 20.74 32.30 -36.16
C SER A 6 19.54 31.49 -35.71
N GLU A 7 19.78 30.37 -35.02
CA GLU A 7 18.78 29.71 -34.20
C GLU A 7 18.25 30.75 -33.22
N SER A 8 17.15 31.41 -33.62
CA SER A 8 16.37 32.27 -32.76
C SER A 8 15.82 31.38 -31.66
N SER A 9 16.52 31.33 -30.53
CA SER A 9 15.93 30.88 -29.27
C SER A 9 14.74 31.82 -29.03
N GLY A 10 13.54 31.32 -29.35
CA GLY A 10 12.30 32.08 -29.18
C GLY A 10 12.19 32.61 -27.75
N PRO A 11 11.34 33.62 -27.51
CA PRO A 11 11.19 34.22 -26.21
C PRO A 11 10.95 33.11 -25.19
N GLN A 12 11.89 32.94 -24.26
CA GLN A 12 11.81 31.95 -23.20
C GLN A 12 10.75 32.46 -22.22
N SER A 13 9.48 32.32 -22.60
CA SER A 13 8.35 32.67 -21.77
C SER A 13 8.47 31.80 -20.52
N ARG A 14 8.50 32.44 -19.35
CA ARG A 14 8.45 31.73 -18.08
C ARG A 14 7.27 30.74 -18.16
N PRO A 15 7.51 29.44 -17.95
CA PRO A 15 6.43 28.46 -18.03
C PRO A 15 5.34 28.87 -17.05
N ASP A 16 4.09 28.71 -17.47
CA ASP A 16 2.96 28.92 -16.59
C ASP A 16 3.07 27.98 -15.37
N TYR A 17 2.47 28.40 -14.26
CA TYR A 17 2.48 27.64 -13.00
C TYR A 17 2.09 26.18 -13.21
N GLU A 18 1.06 25.92 -14.01
CA GLU A 18 0.58 24.56 -14.30
C GLU A 18 1.61 23.73 -15.06
N GLU A 19 2.31 24.34 -16.02
CA GLU A 19 3.38 23.66 -16.76
C GLU A 19 4.56 23.33 -15.86
N GLU A 20 4.98 24.29 -15.02
CA GLU A 20 6.08 24.10 -14.08
C GLU A 20 5.72 23.04 -13.02
N LEU A 21 4.48 23.05 -12.53
CA LEU A 21 3.94 22.04 -11.64
C LEU A 21 3.92 20.65 -12.29
N GLN A 22 3.49 20.55 -13.55
CA GLN A 22 3.48 19.29 -14.29
C GLN A 22 4.90 18.76 -14.49
N ARG A 23 5.85 19.62 -14.89
CA ARG A 23 7.28 19.26 -15.03
C ARG A 23 7.84 18.74 -13.72
N PHE A 24 7.53 19.40 -12.60
CA PHE A 24 7.95 18.97 -11.27
C PHE A 24 7.38 17.59 -10.92
N ARG A 25 6.08 17.36 -11.12
CA ARG A 25 5.43 16.05 -10.87
C ARG A 25 6.01 14.94 -11.73
N ILE A 26 6.32 15.20 -13.00
CA ILE A 26 6.99 14.25 -13.89
C ILE A 26 8.37 13.89 -13.33
N ARG A 27 9.13 14.90 -12.87
CA ARG A 27 10.45 14.67 -12.26
C ARG A 27 10.37 13.80 -11.02
N LEU A 28 9.44 14.06 -10.11
CA LEU A 28 9.23 13.24 -8.91
C LEU A 28 8.92 11.77 -9.24
N ARG A 29 8.11 11.52 -10.28
CA ARG A 29 7.83 10.16 -10.74
C ARG A 29 9.06 9.49 -11.35
N LYS A 30 9.79 10.19 -12.23
CA LYS A 30 11.00 9.66 -12.88
C LYS A 30 12.09 9.28 -11.87
N THR A 31 12.25 10.07 -10.81
CA THR A 31 13.25 9.80 -9.77
C THR A 31 12.79 8.74 -8.76
N GLY A 32 11.56 8.25 -8.85
CA GLY A 32 11.00 7.31 -7.87
C GLY A 32 10.87 7.92 -6.48
N PHE A 33 10.83 9.25 -6.36
CA PHE A 33 10.85 9.96 -5.07
C PHE A 33 9.67 9.57 -4.17
N LEU A 34 8.52 9.25 -4.78
CA LEU A 34 7.30 8.83 -4.06
C LEU A 34 7.19 7.32 -3.88
N ASN A 35 8.16 6.52 -4.32
CA ASN A 35 8.10 5.06 -4.21
C ASN A 35 8.58 4.58 -2.83
N PRO A 36 7.69 4.10 -1.96
CA PRO A 36 8.06 3.68 -0.60
C PRO A 36 8.95 2.43 -0.56
N ASN A 37 9.04 1.68 -1.66
CA ASN A 37 9.85 0.45 -1.75
C ASN A 37 11.29 0.74 -2.21
N LEU A 38 11.62 1.99 -2.53
CA LEU A 38 12.96 2.39 -2.94
C LEU A 38 13.76 2.78 -1.69
N ASN A 39 14.98 2.26 -1.53
CA ASN A 39 15.91 2.72 -0.49
C ASN A 39 16.30 4.17 -0.81
N HIS A 40 15.58 5.12 -0.22
CA HIS A 40 15.88 6.53 -0.40
C HIS A 40 17.22 6.83 0.28
N SER A 41 18.27 7.04 -0.52
CA SER A 41 19.41 7.79 -0.04
C SER A 41 18.90 9.17 0.38
N PHE A 42 19.33 9.65 1.54
CA PHE A 42 19.01 10.99 2.05
C PHE A 42 19.75 12.06 1.21
N GLU A 43 19.40 12.11 -0.06
CA GLU A 43 20.00 12.88 -1.14
C GLU A 43 18.92 13.72 -1.83
N GLY A 44 19.31 14.90 -2.31
CA GLY A 44 18.45 15.74 -3.14
C GLY A 44 18.08 15.07 -4.45
N LEU A 45 17.09 15.63 -5.16
CA LEU A 45 16.63 15.11 -6.46
C LEU A 45 17.74 15.05 -7.53
N ASP A 46 18.75 15.90 -7.39
CA ASP A 46 19.92 15.99 -8.25
C ASP A 46 21.10 15.12 -7.78
N LYS A 47 20.95 14.42 -6.63
CA LYS A 47 21.97 13.59 -5.97
C LYS A 47 23.25 14.33 -5.53
N ASN A 48 23.32 15.64 -5.76
CA ASN A 48 24.49 16.45 -5.41
C ASN A 48 24.45 16.90 -3.95
N ASN A 49 23.26 16.99 -3.38
CA ASN A 49 23.04 17.50 -2.03
C ASN A 49 22.75 16.35 -1.07
N LYS A 50 23.73 16.01 -0.22
CA LYS A 50 23.58 14.99 0.84
C LYS A 50 23.11 15.65 2.13
N LEU A 51 22.09 15.08 2.78
CA LEU A 51 21.65 15.55 4.09
C LEU A 51 22.73 15.30 5.16
N SER A 52 22.83 16.22 6.11
CA SER A 52 23.71 16.06 7.27
C SER A 52 23.26 14.89 8.14
N VAL A 53 24.19 14.30 8.89
CA VAL A 53 23.89 13.20 9.83
C VAL A 53 22.80 13.60 10.84
N GLN A 54 22.83 14.85 11.31
CA GLN A 54 21.84 15.41 12.24
C GLN A 54 20.44 15.42 11.61
N MET A 55 20.33 15.86 10.36
CA MET A 55 19.04 15.93 9.65
C MET A 55 18.48 14.54 9.36
N LYS A 56 19.33 13.56 9.06
CA LYS A 56 18.94 12.14 8.93
C LYS A 56 18.36 11.60 10.24
N SER A 57 19.05 11.85 11.35
CA SER A 57 18.59 11.43 12.69
C SER A 57 17.23 12.04 13.05
N PHE A 58 17.06 13.34 12.79
CA PHE A 58 15.78 14.01 12.98
C PHE A 58 14.67 13.39 12.12
N SER A 59 14.93 13.19 10.82
CA SER A 59 13.95 12.61 9.89
C SER A 59 13.49 11.22 10.31
N ASN A 60 14.42 10.36 10.75
CA ASN A 60 14.11 9.03 11.27
C ASN A 60 13.23 9.11 12.53
N LYS A 61 13.54 10.01 13.46
CA LYS A 61 12.73 10.22 14.67
C LYS A 61 11.32 10.70 14.33
N ALA A 62 11.21 11.68 13.44
CA ALA A 62 9.91 12.21 13.00
C ALA A 62 9.08 11.13 12.29
N GLN A 63 9.71 10.31 11.44
CA GLN A 63 9.04 9.18 10.79
C GLN A 63 8.52 8.15 11.79
N ALA A 64 9.34 7.75 12.77
CA ALA A 64 8.94 6.82 13.82
C ALA A 64 7.76 7.36 14.65
N GLN A 65 7.80 8.64 15.04
CA GLN A 65 6.71 9.30 15.75
C GLN A 65 5.42 9.33 14.92
N ARG A 66 5.50 9.66 13.62
CA ARG A 66 4.35 9.65 12.72
C ARG A 66 3.72 8.26 12.61
N ILE A 67 4.54 7.22 12.44
CA ILE A 67 4.06 5.83 12.37
C ILE A 67 3.35 5.45 13.67
N ASN A 68 3.94 5.77 14.83
CA ASN A 68 3.32 5.49 16.13
C ASN A 68 2.00 6.24 16.31
N TYR A 69 1.93 7.51 15.91
CA TYR A 69 0.70 8.29 15.94
C TYR A 69 -0.39 7.65 15.08
N ILE A 70 -0.09 7.30 13.83
CA ILE A 70 -1.03 6.64 12.92
C ILE A 70 -1.50 5.32 13.54
N LYS A 71 -0.56 4.48 13.99
CA LYS A 71 -0.92 3.18 14.57
C LYS A 71 -1.81 3.32 15.81
N GLY A 72 -1.53 4.30 16.69
CA GLY A 72 -2.33 4.57 17.87
C GLY A 72 -3.71 5.17 17.54
N LYS A 73 -3.81 6.04 16.54
CA LYS A 73 -5.09 6.65 16.12
C LYS A 73 -6.00 5.68 15.37
N PHE A 74 -5.43 4.78 14.58
CA PHE A 74 -6.20 3.85 13.74
C PHE A 74 -6.29 2.44 14.34
N GLY A 75 -5.90 2.23 15.60
CA GLY A 75 -6.03 0.93 16.27
C GLY A 75 -5.22 -0.22 15.65
N LEU A 76 -4.16 0.10 14.91
CA LEU A 76 -3.30 -0.89 14.24
C LEU A 76 -2.27 -1.50 15.21
N ILE A 77 -2.11 -0.92 16.40
CA ILE A 77 -1.49 -1.58 17.54
C ILE A 77 -2.60 -2.41 18.16
N LYS A 78 -2.41 -3.73 18.29
CA LYS A 78 -3.37 -4.69 18.86
C LYS A 78 -4.21 -4.00 19.93
N SER A 79 -5.43 -3.62 19.57
CA SER A 79 -6.38 -3.16 20.55
C SER A 79 -6.65 -4.34 21.49
N GLU A 80 -6.94 -4.04 22.75
CA GLU A 80 -7.74 -4.91 23.62
C GLU A 80 -8.76 -5.70 22.77
N PRO A 81 -9.00 -6.99 23.07
CA PRO A 81 -9.92 -7.80 22.30
C PRO A 81 -11.22 -7.01 22.15
N THR A 82 -11.52 -6.62 20.91
CA THR A 82 -12.77 -5.96 20.57
C THR A 82 -13.87 -6.81 21.20
N ARG A 83 -14.57 -6.26 22.19
CA ARG A 83 -15.62 -6.96 22.92
C ARG A 83 -16.43 -7.73 21.89
N SER A 84 -16.45 -9.06 22.00
CA SER A 84 -17.13 -9.90 21.04
C SER A 84 -18.54 -9.36 20.87
N ILE A 85 -18.97 -9.20 19.62
CA ILE A 85 -20.34 -8.79 19.32
C ILE A 85 -21.23 -9.78 20.07
N PRO A 86 -22.10 -9.30 20.99
CA PRO A 86 -22.97 -10.19 21.72
C PRO A 86 -23.87 -10.88 20.70
N VAL A 87 -23.67 -12.19 20.59
CA VAL A 87 -24.51 -13.09 19.80
C VAL A 87 -25.70 -13.47 20.66
N THR A 88 -26.87 -13.52 20.03
CA THR A 88 -28.09 -14.03 20.65
C THR A 88 -27.94 -15.51 20.99
N PHE A 89 -28.80 -16.03 21.87
CA PHE A 89 -28.79 -17.44 22.26
C PHE A 89 -28.93 -18.37 21.04
N ASP A 90 -29.83 -18.03 20.11
CA ASP A 90 -30.08 -18.81 18.90
C ASP A 90 -28.86 -18.83 17.97
N GLU A 91 -28.17 -17.70 17.80
CA GLU A 91 -26.94 -17.61 17.03
C GLU A 91 -25.80 -18.44 17.65
N ALA A 92 -25.71 -18.47 18.98
CA ALA A 92 -24.73 -19.31 19.67
C ALA A 92 -25.02 -20.81 19.47
N GLN A 93 -26.30 -21.20 19.52
CA GLN A 93 -26.70 -22.58 19.25
C GLN A 93 -26.43 -22.97 17.79
N LEU A 94 -26.78 -22.11 16.83
CA LEU A 94 -26.49 -22.34 15.41
C LEU A 94 -24.99 -22.49 15.15
N GLN A 95 -24.15 -21.60 15.70
CA GLN A 95 -22.69 -21.71 15.57
C GLN A 95 -22.12 -22.99 16.19
N SER A 96 -22.66 -23.45 17.31
CA SER A 96 -22.23 -24.72 17.93
C SER A 96 -22.62 -25.94 17.09
N SER A 97 -23.69 -25.81 16.30
CA SER A 97 -24.19 -26.86 15.41
C SER A 97 -23.50 -26.90 14.04
N GLU A 98 -22.70 -25.89 13.69
CA GLU A 98 -21.93 -25.82 12.45
C GLU A 98 -20.73 -26.80 12.47
N ARG A 99 -21.03 -28.08 12.21
CA ARG A 99 -20.04 -29.17 12.16
C ARG A 99 -18.97 -29.01 11.09
N LEU A 100 -19.18 -28.15 10.09
CA LEU A 100 -18.22 -27.91 9.01
C LEU A 100 -17.12 -26.91 9.42
N ARG A 101 -17.41 -26.00 10.37
CA ARG A 101 -16.51 -24.90 10.74
C ARG A 101 -15.29 -25.37 11.53
N THR A 102 -15.39 -26.50 12.23
CA THR A 102 -14.31 -27.12 13.02
C THR A 102 -13.48 -28.13 12.24
N LYS A 103 -13.84 -28.41 10.97
CA LYS A 103 -13.15 -29.40 10.14
C LYS A 103 -11.90 -28.82 9.51
N LYS A 104 -10.87 -29.66 9.41
CA LYS A 104 -9.65 -29.34 8.67
C LYS A 104 -9.90 -29.40 7.16
N LYS A 105 -9.04 -28.73 6.39
CA LYS A 105 -9.14 -28.65 4.93
C LYS A 105 -9.26 -30.03 4.27
N GLU A 106 -8.51 -31.01 4.77
CA GLU A 106 -8.50 -32.37 4.23
C GLU A 106 -9.86 -33.05 4.40
N GLU A 107 -10.50 -32.87 5.56
CA GLU A 107 -11.84 -33.41 5.82
C GLU A 107 -12.92 -32.75 4.94
N LEU A 108 -12.78 -31.44 4.68
CA LEU A 108 -13.69 -30.72 3.80
C LEU A 108 -13.56 -31.20 2.34
N LEU A 109 -12.34 -31.50 1.88
CA LEU A 109 -12.11 -32.06 0.55
C LEU A 109 -12.74 -33.45 0.39
N ILE A 110 -12.66 -34.28 1.43
CA ILE A 110 -13.32 -35.60 1.44
C ILE A 110 -14.84 -35.45 1.34
N ILE A 111 -15.44 -34.53 2.10
CA ILE A 111 -16.88 -34.26 2.05
C ILE A 111 -17.30 -33.78 0.67
N LEU A 112 -16.53 -32.88 0.05
CA LEU A 112 -16.82 -32.38 -1.31
C LEU A 112 -16.76 -33.50 -2.35
N GLN A 113 -15.78 -34.40 -2.23
CA GLN A 113 -15.67 -35.56 -3.12
C GLN A 113 -16.88 -36.51 -2.96
N GLN A 114 -17.28 -36.80 -1.72
CA GLN A 114 -18.46 -37.62 -1.44
C GLN A 114 -19.75 -37.03 -2.01
N VAL A 115 -19.95 -35.72 -1.87
CA VAL A 115 -21.11 -35.02 -2.44
C VAL A 115 -21.10 -35.07 -3.97
N ARG A 116 -19.94 -34.91 -4.60
CA ARG A 116 -19.78 -35.04 -6.05
C ARG A 116 -20.13 -36.44 -6.55
N ASP A 117 -19.67 -37.47 -5.84
CA ASP A 117 -19.90 -38.87 -6.21
C ASP A 117 -21.39 -39.26 -6.07
N LEU A 118 -22.07 -38.75 -5.04
CA LEU A 118 -23.53 -38.91 -4.88
C LEU A 118 -24.33 -38.24 -6.00
N HIS A 119 -23.90 -37.06 -6.44
CA HIS A 119 -24.56 -36.36 -7.54
C HIS A 119 -24.40 -37.11 -8.88
N ASN A 120 -23.20 -37.60 -9.17
CA ASN A 120 -22.96 -38.36 -10.41
C ASN A 120 -23.66 -39.72 -10.43
N ALA A 121 -23.95 -40.31 -9.26
CA ALA A 121 -24.68 -41.57 -9.14
C ALA A 121 -26.20 -41.44 -9.31
N THR A 122 -26.74 -40.21 -9.28
CA THR A 122 -28.17 -39.95 -9.48
C THR A 122 -28.53 -39.59 -10.92
N ASP A 123 -27.51 -39.36 -11.77
CA ASP A 123 -27.65 -39.03 -13.20
C ASP A 123 -27.34 -40.24 -14.13
N ALA A 124 -27.22 -41.46 -13.58
CA ALA A 124 -26.97 -42.72 -14.29
C ALA A 124 -28.15 -43.69 -14.15
#